data_AF-A0AAU6FBP6-F1
#
_entry.id   AF-A0AAU6FBP6-F1
#
_cell.length_a   1.000
_cell.length_b   1.000
_cell.length_c   1.000
_cell.angle_alpha   90.00
_cell.angle_beta   90.00
_cell.angle_gamma   90.00
#
_symmetry.space_group_name_H-M   'P 1'
#
loop_
_entity.id
_entity.type
_entity.pdbx_description
1 polymer ?
#
loop_
_entity_poly.entity_id
_entity_poly.type
_entity_poly.pdbx_seq_one_letter_code
_entity_poly.pdbx_strand_id
1 'polypeptide(L)'
;MLEDQYVRGILPAPSHAPAVRAVLGDRGECAPDQLTAYEIPLRDGEGLRTAHDVVALLRAVHTGTHIYPAHRVTSTMGMDLYLVDPEQVKEAPFTTDDWSATLLRCLAHPSEESAGPHLRGFLFLEGGLLRLYMDSDEFPGVVAADVRPGGALTALLAALPSLLGEEWRTSEASEDPHCRRLVDLTDW
;
A
#
# COMPACT_ATOMS: atom_id res chain seq x y z
N MET A 1 -4.91 17.24 19.33
CA MET A 1 -4.49 16.04 18.59
C MET A 1 -5.56 15.84 17.53
N LEU A 2 -5.22 15.80 16.24
CA LEU A 2 -6.20 15.32 15.27
C LEU A 2 -6.42 13.84 15.60
N GLU A 3 -7.66 13.44 15.84
CA GLU A 3 -8.03 12.06 16.08
C GLU A 3 -7.67 11.22 14.84
N ASP A 4 -7.28 9.96 15.06
CA ASP A 4 -6.99 9.03 13.97
C ASP A 4 -8.27 8.81 13.15
N GLN A 5 -8.30 9.29 11.91
CA GLN A 5 -9.41 9.05 11.00
C GLN A 5 -9.18 7.75 10.22
N TYR A 6 -10.25 7.01 10.02
CA TYR A 6 -10.26 5.70 9.36
C TYR A 6 -11.09 5.77 8.09
N VAL A 7 -10.68 5.03 7.06
CA VAL A 7 -11.54 4.80 5.90
C VAL A 7 -12.76 3.99 6.35
N ARG A 8 -13.94 4.61 6.26
CA ARG A 8 -15.25 4.01 6.62
C ARG A 8 -15.98 3.46 5.41
N GLY A 9 -15.65 3.95 4.21
CA GLY A 9 -16.23 3.46 2.97
C GLY A 9 -15.53 3.98 1.74
N ILE A 10 -15.63 3.21 0.66
CA ILE A 10 -15.28 3.64 -0.70
C ILE A 10 -16.56 3.56 -1.53
N LEU A 11 -17.00 4.71 -2.06
CA LEU A 11 -18.23 4.84 -2.81
C LEU A 11 -17.93 5.18 -4.28
N PRO A 12 -18.72 4.65 -5.23
CA PRO A 12 -18.65 5.11 -6.61
C PRO A 12 -19.16 6.56 -6.70
N ALA A 13 -18.57 7.35 -7.60
CA ALA A 13 -19.16 8.64 -7.96
C ALA A 13 -20.45 8.43 -8.78
N PRO A 14 -21.46 9.31 -8.65
CA PRO A 14 -22.72 9.19 -9.37
C PRO A 14 -22.52 9.30 -10.88
N SER A 15 -23.46 8.72 -11.63
CA SER A 15 -23.53 8.84 -13.10
C SER A 15 -22.27 8.39 -13.85
N HIS A 16 -21.53 7.42 -13.29
CA HIS A 16 -20.27 6.92 -13.85
C HIS A 16 -19.19 8.00 -14.04
N ALA A 17 -19.25 9.06 -13.23
CA ALA A 17 -18.16 10.04 -13.22
C ALA A 17 -16.83 9.31 -12.93
N PRO A 18 -15.73 9.68 -13.61
CA PRO A 18 -14.43 9.05 -13.42
C PRO A 18 -13.80 9.58 -12.13
N ALA A 19 -14.40 9.25 -10.99
CA ALA A 19 -13.99 9.66 -9.66
C ALA A 19 -14.33 8.56 -8.66
N VAL A 20 -13.59 8.53 -7.55
CA VAL A 20 -13.84 7.67 -6.41
C VAL A 20 -14.12 8.53 -5.19
N ARG A 21 -15.05 8.12 -4.35
CA ARG A 21 -15.34 8.80 -3.09
C ARG A 21 -14.80 7.98 -1.92
N ALA A 22 -13.91 8.56 -1.14
CA ALA A 22 -13.44 7.96 0.10
C ALA A 22 -14.14 8.63 1.28
N VAL A 23 -14.74 7.83 2.15
CA VAL A 23 -15.41 8.30 3.37
C VAL A 23 -14.50 8.07 4.55
N LEU A 24 -14.23 9.12 5.31
CA LEU A 24 -13.42 9.13 6.52
C LEU A 24 -14.30 9.40 7.75
N GLY A 25 -13.89 8.85 8.89
CA GLY A 25 -14.50 9.08 10.20
C GLY A 25 -13.74 8.36 11.29
N ASP A 26 -14.16 8.51 12.54
CA ASP A 26 -13.50 7.86 13.67
C ASP A 26 -13.68 6.33 13.64
N ARG A 27 -12.88 5.64 14.45
CA ARG A 27 -12.98 4.18 14.56
C ARG A 27 -14.39 3.79 15.04
N GLY A 28 -15.12 3.08 14.19
CA GLY A 28 -16.45 2.59 14.51
C GLY A 28 -17.57 3.57 14.18
N GLU A 29 -17.25 4.78 13.73
CA GLU A 29 -18.26 5.78 13.39
C GLU A 29 -19.07 5.38 12.15
N CYS A 30 -20.37 5.65 12.21
CA CYS A 30 -21.37 5.27 11.23
C CYS A 30 -22.44 6.36 11.01
N ALA A 31 -22.52 7.40 11.84
CA ALA A 31 -23.44 8.52 11.72
C ALA A 31 -23.00 9.43 10.55
N PRO A 32 -23.82 9.61 9.50
CA PRO A 32 -23.40 10.32 8.30
C PRO A 32 -22.95 11.77 8.53
N ASP A 33 -23.54 12.47 9.48
CA ASP A 33 -23.18 13.85 9.84
C ASP A 33 -21.84 13.96 10.59
N GLN A 34 -21.26 12.82 10.99
CA GLN A 34 -19.93 12.70 11.58
C GLN A 34 -18.91 12.08 10.62
N LEU A 35 -19.32 11.78 9.39
CA LEU A 35 -18.46 11.26 8.34
C LEU A 35 -18.16 12.35 7.31
N THR A 36 -16.94 12.34 6.79
CA THR A 36 -16.51 13.24 5.72
C THR A 36 -16.20 12.45 4.46
N ALA A 37 -16.80 12.82 3.34
CA ALA A 37 -16.50 12.23 2.05
C ALA A 37 -15.56 13.12 1.24
N TYR A 38 -14.60 12.51 0.55
CA TYR A 38 -13.70 13.15 -0.40
C TYR A 38 -13.92 12.54 -1.77
N GLU A 39 -14.28 13.34 -2.77
CA GLU A 39 -14.32 12.91 -4.17
C GLU A 39 -12.98 13.18 -4.83
N ILE A 40 -12.30 12.11 -5.24
CA ILE A 40 -10.99 12.16 -5.90
C ILE A 40 -11.20 11.81 -7.38
N PRO A 41 -10.85 12.70 -8.32
CA PRO A 41 -10.93 12.38 -9.74
C PRO A 41 -9.94 11.27 -10.08
N LEU A 42 -10.36 10.30 -10.88
CA LEU A 42 -9.53 9.19 -11.36
C LEU A 42 -8.74 9.55 -12.62
N ARG A 43 -9.09 10.63 -13.32
CA ARG A 43 -8.35 11.11 -14.48
C ARG A 43 -7.21 12.02 -14.02
N ASP A 44 -6.08 11.87 -14.69
CA ASP A 44 -4.93 12.78 -14.57
C ASP A 44 -4.45 13.14 -15.97
N GLY A 45 -4.91 14.28 -16.49
CA GLY A 45 -4.84 14.59 -17.92
C GLY A 45 -5.47 13.46 -18.76
N GLU A 46 -4.69 12.87 -19.65
CA GLU A 46 -5.10 11.72 -20.48
C GLU A 46 -4.98 10.36 -19.76
N GLY A 47 -4.29 10.33 -18.61
CA GLY A 47 -4.01 9.12 -17.83
C GLY A 47 -5.11 8.73 -16.85
N LEU A 48 -4.90 7.59 -16.19
CA LEU A 48 -5.68 7.13 -15.05
C LEU A 48 -4.79 7.09 -13.82
N ARG A 49 -5.33 7.59 -12.71
CA ARG A 49 -4.73 7.46 -11.38
C ARG A 49 -4.75 6.00 -10.95
N THR A 50 -3.63 5.57 -10.40
CA THR A 50 -3.50 4.29 -9.72
C THR A 50 -4.22 4.32 -8.37
N ALA A 51 -4.41 3.14 -7.77
CA ALA A 51 -4.94 3.07 -6.41
C ALA A 51 -4.03 3.81 -5.40
N HIS A 52 -2.72 3.83 -5.66
CA HIS A 52 -1.75 4.52 -4.82
C HIS A 52 -1.88 6.04 -4.90
N ASP A 53 -2.09 6.59 -6.09
CA ASP A 53 -2.27 8.04 -6.27
C ASP A 53 -3.52 8.51 -5.51
N VAL A 54 -4.60 7.71 -5.54
CA VAL A 54 -5.83 7.98 -4.77
C VAL A 54 -5.55 7.99 -3.26
N VAL A 55 -4.82 6.99 -2.74
CA VAL A 55 -4.47 6.93 -1.31
C VAL A 55 -3.52 8.08 -0.92
N ALA A 56 -2.60 8.46 -1.80
CA ALA A 56 -1.68 9.58 -1.59
C ALA A 56 -2.42 10.92 -1.52
N LEU A 57 -3.38 11.15 -2.42
CA LEU A 57 -4.28 12.30 -2.36
C LEU A 57 -5.16 12.28 -1.12
N LEU A 58 -5.72 11.12 -0.76
CA LEU A 58 -6.56 10.98 0.44
C LEU A 58 -5.80 11.31 1.72
N ARG A 59 -4.55 10.84 1.83
CA ARG A 59 -3.67 11.23 2.94
C ARG A 59 -3.39 12.73 2.90
N ALA A 60 -3.06 13.29 1.74
CA ALA A 60 -2.77 14.72 1.63
C ALA A 60 -3.95 15.60 2.07
N VAL A 61 -5.18 15.29 1.66
CA VAL A 61 -6.38 16.05 2.06
C VAL A 61 -6.76 15.86 3.53
N HIS A 62 -6.39 14.72 4.12
CA HIS A 62 -6.60 14.46 5.54
C HIS A 62 -5.51 15.12 6.41
N THR A 63 -4.26 15.13 5.94
CA THR A 63 -3.12 15.71 6.66
C THR A 63 -2.93 17.17 6.26
N GLY A 64 -3.56 18.09 6.99
CA GLY A 64 -3.33 19.53 6.84
C GLY A 64 -4.59 20.36 6.96
N THR A 65 -4.42 21.68 7.12
CA THR A 65 -5.53 22.63 7.08
C THR A 65 -5.78 23.03 5.63
N HIS A 66 -6.79 22.44 5.01
CA HIS A 66 -7.18 22.76 3.64
C HIS A 66 -8.33 23.77 3.64
N ILE A 67 -8.16 24.86 2.89
CA ILE A 67 -9.23 25.84 2.67
C ILE A 67 -9.92 25.45 1.36
N TYR A 68 -11.11 24.88 1.47
CA TYR A 68 -11.92 24.55 0.31
C TYR A 68 -12.80 25.73 -0.09
N PRO A 69 -12.79 26.16 -1.37
CA PRO A 69 -13.78 27.08 -1.88
C PRO A 69 -15.19 26.52 -1.69
N ALA A 70 -16.18 27.38 -1.40
CA ALA A 70 -17.56 26.95 -1.17
C ALA A 70 -18.17 26.11 -2.33
N HIS A 71 -17.74 26.35 -3.57
CA HIS A 71 -18.19 25.56 -4.73
C HIS A 71 -17.63 24.13 -4.79
N ARG A 72 -16.65 23.80 -3.93
CA ARG A 72 -16.05 22.46 -3.80
C ARG A 72 -16.50 21.71 -2.56
N VAL A 73 -17.43 22.29 -1.81
CA VAL A 73 -18.07 21.65 -0.67
C VAL A 73 -19.54 21.46 -1.02
N THR A 74 -19.98 20.22 -0.98
CA THR A 74 -21.39 19.86 -1.17
C THR A 74 -21.78 18.83 -0.12
N SER A 75 -22.89 18.12 -0.31
CA SER A 75 -23.28 17.02 0.57
C SER A 75 -23.66 15.78 -0.20
N THR A 76 -23.46 14.61 0.41
CA THR A 76 -23.92 13.33 -0.12
C THR A 76 -24.33 12.40 1.01
N MET A 77 -25.52 11.82 0.93
CA MET A 77 -26.04 10.91 1.96
C MET A 77 -26.01 11.48 3.40
N GLY A 78 -26.09 12.80 3.57
CA GLY A 78 -25.99 13.47 4.88
C GLY A 78 -24.56 13.73 5.37
N MET A 79 -23.53 13.38 4.58
CA MET A 79 -22.12 13.68 4.81
C MET A 79 -21.72 14.96 4.07
N ASP A 80 -20.76 15.71 4.63
CA ASP A 80 -20.04 16.72 3.86
C ASP A 80 -19.19 16.06 2.78
N LEU A 81 -19.25 16.59 1.56
CA LEU A 81 -18.50 16.10 0.41
C LEU A 81 -17.55 17.17 -0.10
N TYR A 82 -16.25 16.89 0.00
CA TYR A 82 -15.17 17.73 -0.51
C TYR A 82 -14.70 17.23 -1.87
N LEU A 83 -14.77 18.10 -2.88
CA LEU A 83 -14.24 17.83 -4.21
C LEU A 83 -12.73 18.12 -4.21
N VAL A 84 -11.92 17.08 -4.32
CA VAL A 84 -10.46 17.18 -4.31
C VAL A 84 -9.98 17.72 -5.65
N ASP A 85 -9.13 18.74 -5.59
CA ASP A 85 -8.43 19.28 -6.75
C ASP A 85 -6.96 18.88 -6.69
N PRO A 86 -6.54 17.93 -7.53
CA PRO A 86 -5.15 17.48 -7.56
C PRO A 86 -4.16 18.58 -7.96
N GLU A 87 -4.59 19.67 -8.60
CA GLU A 87 -3.69 20.79 -8.92
C GLU A 87 -3.33 21.61 -7.67
N GLN A 88 -4.17 21.57 -6.64
CA GLN A 88 -3.98 22.32 -5.39
C GLN A 88 -3.51 21.44 -4.24
N VAL A 89 -3.63 20.12 -4.38
CA VAL A 89 -3.25 19.14 -3.36
C VAL A 89 -2.00 18.42 -3.82
N LYS A 90 -0.88 18.72 -3.16
CA LYS A 90 0.34 17.93 -3.35
C LYS A 90 0.16 16.56 -2.70
N GLU A 91 0.30 15.51 -3.49
CA GLU A 91 0.23 14.12 -3.03
C GLU A 91 1.19 13.85 -1.87
N ALA A 92 0.69 13.09 -0.89
CA ALA A 92 1.52 12.63 0.21
C ALA A 92 2.58 11.66 -0.33
N PRO A 93 3.84 11.73 0.16
CA PRO A 93 4.88 10.82 -0.29
C PRO A 93 4.50 9.37 0.04
N PHE A 94 4.96 8.46 -0.81
CA PHE A 94 4.81 7.02 -0.60
C PHE A 94 5.58 6.59 0.67
N THR A 95 4.90 5.85 1.54
CA THR A 95 5.44 5.41 2.82
C THR A 95 6.08 4.03 2.70
N THR A 96 6.89 3.64 3.69
CA THR A 96 7.44 2.28 3.79
C THR A 96 6.34 1.22 3.87
N ASP A 97 5.22 1.53 4.52
CA ASP A 97 4.08 0.62 4.65
C ASP A 97 3.40 0.42 3.29
N ASP A 98 3.29 1.46 2.46
CA ASP A 98 2.77 1.32 1.09
C ASP A 98 3.69 0.43 0.25
N TRP A 99 5.02 0.57 0.38
CA TRP A 99 5.98 -0.27 -0.34
C TRP A 99 5.86 -1.72 0.11
N SER A 100 5.73 -1.95 1.41
CA SER A 100 5.53 -3.27 1.99
C SER A 100 4.23 -3.90 1.52
N ALA A 101 3.12 -3.17 1.57
CA ALA A 101 1.81 -3.65 1.11
C ALA A 101 1.82 -3.96 -0.39
N THR A 102 2.51 -3.15 -1.19
CA THR A 102 2.63 -3.37 -2.64
C THR A 102 3.44 -4.63 -2.92
N LEU A 103 4.59 -4.81 -2.26
CA LEU A 103 5.41 -6.00 -2.38
C LEU A 103 4.64 -7.27 -1.98
N LEU A 104 3.98 -7.25 -0.82
CA LEU A 104 3.18 -8.38 -0.34
C LEU A 104 2.03 -8.70 -1.29
N ARG A 105 1.35 -7.70 -1.85
CA ARG A 105 0.30 -7.91 -2.85
C ARG A 105 0.83 -8.56 -4.12
N CYS A 106 1.98 -8.11 -4.62
CA CYS A 106 2.62 -8.70 -5.80
C CYS A 106 3.02 -10.16 -5.57
N LEU A 107 3.56 -10.48 -4.39
CA LEU A 107 3.97 -11.84 -4.02
C LEU A 107 2.79 -12.77 -3.70
N ALA A 108 1.69 -12.25 -3.15
CA ALA A 108 0.49 -13.03 -2.84
C ALA A 108 -0.38 -13.30 -4.08
N HIS A 109 -0.25 -12.47 -5.11
CA HIS A 109 -0.96 -12.61 -6.39
C HIS A 109 0.04 -12.57 -7.56
N PRO A 110 0.90 -13.58 -7.68
CA PRO A 110 1.86 -13.66 -8.78
C PRO A 110 1.12 -13.75 -10.13
N SER A 111 1.72 -13.24 -11.19
CA SER A 111 1.20 -13.46 -12.55
C SER A 111 1.31 -14.94 -12.92
N GLU A 112 0.43 -15.42 -13.80
CA GLU A 112 0.41 -16.83 -14.25
C GLU A 112 1.74 -17.29 -14.89
N GLU A 113 2.58 -16.35 -15.34
CA GLU A 113 3.90 -16.59 -15.94
C GLU A 113 5.03 -16.70 -14.90
N SER A 114 4.76 -16.43 -13.63
CA SER A 114 5.78 -16.44 -12.57
C SER A 114 5.91 -17.85 -11.96
N ALA A 115 6.73 -18.69 -12.58
CA ALA A 115 7.29 -19.85 -11.90
C ALA A 115 8.38 -19.34 -10.95
N GLY A 116 8.06 -19.22 -9.67
CA GLY A 116 8.95 -18.59 -8.69
C GLY A 116 8.63 -18.98 -7.24
N PRO A 117 9.42 -18.47 -6.29
CA PRO A 117 9.21 -18.72 -4.87
C PRO A 117 7.86 -18.14 -4.42
N HIS A 118 7.11 -18.90 -3.63
CA HIS A 118 5.79 -18.52 -3.14
C HIS A 118 5.90 -17.93 -1.73
N LEU A 119 5.11 -16.89 -1.47
CA LEU A 119 5.03 -16.28 -0.15
C LEU A 119 4.21 -17.18 0.79
N ARG A 120 4.83 -17.61 1.89
CA ARG A 120 4.20 -18.40 2.96
C ARG A 120 3.80 -17.58 4.17
N GLY A 121 4.51 -16.48 4.40
CA GLY A 121 4.24 -15.56 5.49
C GLY A 121 5.16 -14.35 5.42
N PHE A 122 4.92 -13.38 6.29
CA PHE A 122 5.77 -12.21 6.43
C PHE A 122 5.77 -11.70 7.87
N LEU A 123 6.79 -10.93 8.23
CA LEU A 123 6.90 -10.28 9.52
C LEU A 123 7.48 -8.86 9.34
N PHE A 124 6.78 -7.86 9.86
CA PHE A 124 7.32 -6.51 9.98
C PHE A 124 8.34 -6.46 11.10
N LEU A 125 9.51 -5.90 10.80
CA LEU A 125 10.62 -5.73 11.72
C LEU A 125 10.92 -4.23 11.91
N GLU A 126 11.72 -3.92 12.92
CA GLU A 126 12.09 -2.54 13.23
C GLU A 126 12.82 -1.85 12.06
N GLY A 127 12.68 -0.52 11.98
CA GLY A 127 13.36 0.28 10.97
C GLY A 127 12.85 0.07 9.54
N GLY A 128 11.61 -0.41 9.37
CA GLY A 128 11.00 -0.58 8.05
C GLY A 128 11.49 -1.81 7.28
N LEU A 129 12.07 -2.77 8.00
CA LEU A 129 12.50 -4.04 7.45
C LEU A 129 11.30 -5.00 7.36
N LEU A 130 11.21 -5.76 6.28
CA LEU A 130 10.18 -6.76 6.07
C LEU A 130 10.85 -8.12 5.88
N ARG A 131 10.55 -9.08 6.75
CA ARG A 131 10.93 -10.49 6.57
C ARG A 131 9.88 -11.20 5.74
N LEU A 132 10.30 -11.80 4.63
CA LEU A 132 9.47 -12.64 3.77
C LEU A 132 9.82 -14.10 4.02
N TYR A 133 8.84 -14.95 4.28
CA TYR A 133 9.02 -16.40 4.38
C TYR A 133 8.55 -17.03 3.08
N MET A 134 9.47 -17.69 2.39
CA MET A 134 9.24 -18.16 1.03
C MET A 134 9.60 -19.63 0.87
N ASP A 135 8.81 -20.37 0.10
CA ASP A 135 9.13 -21.73 -0.34
C ASP A 135 9.18 -21.80 -1.88
N SER A 136 9.86 -22.81 -2.39
CA SER A 136 9.97 -23.06 -3.84
C SER A 136 10.15 -24.55 -4.07
N ASP A 137 9.81 -25.02 -5.25
CA ASP A 137 10.13 -26.38 -5.68
C ASP A 137 11.65 -26.57 -5.92
N GLU A 138 12.39 -25.46 -6.09
CA GLU A 138 13.83 -25.47 -6.37
C GLU A 138 14.70 -25.70 -5.12
N PHE A 139 14.18 -25.41 -3.92
CA PHE A 139 14.92 -25.58 -2.67
C PHE A 139 14.04 -26.13 -1.55
N PRO A 140 14.54 -27.07 -0.72
CA PRO A 140 13.74 -27.71 0.30
C PRO A 140 13.52 -26.80 1.53
N GLY A 141 12.24 -26.57 1.86
CA GLY A 141 11.81 -25.88 3.07
C GLY A 141 11.66 -24.36 2.90
N VAL A 142 11.37 -23.67 4.01
CA VAL A 142 11.13 -22.23 4.02
C VAL A 142 12.45 -21.47 4.16
N VAL A 143 12.67 -20.52 3.25
CA VAL A 143 13.75 -19.53 3.30
C VAL A 143 13.15 -18.19 3.71
N ALA A 144 13.69 -17.58 4.76
CA ALA A 144 13.37 -16.21 5.12
C ALA A 144 14.29 -15.24 4.36
N ALA A 145 13.76 -14.10 3.93
CA ALA A 145 14.51 -13.01 3.32
C ALA A 145 14.13 -11.68 3.96
N ASP A 146 15.13 -10.99 4.50
CA ASP A 146 14.97 -9.66 5.06
C ASP A 146 15.17 -8.62 3.95
N VAL A 147 14.14 -7.84 3.64
CA VAL A 147 14.16 -6.84 2.56
C VAL A 147 13.78 -5.45 3.09
N ARG A 148 14.29 -4.41 2.42
CA ARG A 148 13.79 -3.03 2.58
C ARG A 148 12.93 -2.66 1.37
N PRO A 149 11.60 -2.69 1.48
CA PRO A 149 10.71 -2.34 0.38
C PRO A 149 10.94 -0.89 -0.05
N GLY A 150 11.00 -0.63 -1.36
CA GLY A 150 11.30 0.69 -1.91
C GLY A 150 11.06 0.79 -3.40
N GLY A 151 11.50 1.92 -3.99
CA GLY A 151 11.18 2.32 -5.36
C GLY A 151 11.58 1.35 -6.48
N ALA A 152 12.48 0.42 -6.22
CA ALA A 152 12.95 -0.58 -7.19
C ALA A 152 12.18 -1.91 -7.10
N LEU A 153 10.93 -1.92 -6.61
CA LEU A 153 10.15 -3.12 -6.34
C LEU A 153 10.14 -4.16 -7.49
N THR A 154 9.99 -3.72 -8.74
CA THR A 154 9.99 -4.62 -9.91
C THR A 154 11.32 -5.35 -10.07
N ALA A 155 12.45 -4.68 -9.80
CA ALA A 155 13.76 -5.30 -9.86
C ALA A 155 13.95 -6.31 -8.70
N LEU A 156 13.42 -6.00 -7.51
CA LEU A 156 13.44 -6.95 -6.39
C LEU A 156 12.67 -8.22 -6.75
N LEU A 157 11.43 -8.06 -7.22
CA LEU A 157 10.57 -9.18 -7.61
C LEU A 157 11.22 -10.06 -8.68
N ALA A 158 11.88 -9.45 -9.66
CA ALA A 158 12.57 -10.17 -10.73
C ALA A 158 13.85 -10.89 -10.25
N ALA A 159 14.59 -10.29 -9.31
CA ALA A 159 15.83 -10.85 -8.79
C ALA A 159 15.61 -11.89 -7.68
N LEU A 160 14.45 -11.83 -7.00
CA LEU A 160 14.12 -12.64 -5.83
C LEU A 160 14.38 -14.15 -6.03
N PRO A 161 13.95 -14.80 -7.14
CA PRO A 161 14.19 -16.24 -7.33
C PRO A 161 15.68 -16.59 -7.29
N SER A 162 16.49 -15.81 -8.00
CA SER A 162 17.95 -15.98 -8.05
C SER A 162 18.59 -15.72 -6.69
N LEU A 163 18.20 -14.63 -6.01
CA LEU A 163 18.78 -14.20 -4.74
C LEU A 163 18.51 -15.20 -3.60
N LEU A 164 17.34 -15.86 -3.59
CA LEU A 164 17.02 -16.88 -2.59
C LEU A 164 17.85 -18.16 -2.75
N GLY A 165 18.33 -18.44 -3.97
CA GLY A 165 19.18 -19.59 -4.29
C GLY A 165 20.66 -19.39 -3.93
N GLU A 166 21.11 -18.14 -3.75
CA GLU A 166 22.52 -17.83 -3.48
C GLU A 166 22.94 -18.24 -2.05
N GLU A 167 23.64 -19.37 -1.93
CA GLU A 167 24.12 -19.88 -0.65
C GLU A 167 25.09 -18.93 0.09
N TRP A 168 25.73 -17.98 -0.60
CA TRP A 168 26.71 -17.06 -0.01
C TRP A 168 26.10 -15.90 0.79
N ARG A 169 24.78 -15.67 0.69
CA ARG A 169 24.03 -14.68 1.49
C ARG A 169 23.35 -15.29 2.73
N THR A 170 23.68 -16.54 3.02
CA THR A 170 23.11 -17.34 4.11
C THR A 170 23.77 -16.98 5.43
N SER A 171 22.99 -16.52 6.42
CA SER A 171 23.43 -16.61 7.82
C SER A 171 23.14 -18.03 8.31
N GLU A 172 24.19 -18.80 8.61
CA GLU A 172 24.04 -20.12 9.22
C GLU A 172 23.63 -19.97 10.68
N ALA A 173 22.50 -20.59 11.05
CA ALA A 173 21.77 -20.48 12.31
C ALA A 173 20.88 -19.24 12.43
N SER A 174 19.75 -19.27 11.73
CA SER A 174 18.59 -18.48 12.15
C SER A 174 18.01 -19.13 13.41
N GLU A 175 17.98 -18.42 14.54
CA GLU A 175 17.17 -18.82 15.72
C GLU A 175 15.66 -18.83 15.42
N ASP A 176 15.28 -18.37 14.21
CA ASP A 176 13.91 -18.34 13.73
C ASP A 176 13.38 -19.76 13.49
N PRO A 177 12.38 -20.22 14.26
CA PRO A 177 11.81 -21.56 14.10
C PRO A 177 10.97 -21.70 12.82
N HIS A 178 10.73 -20.62 12.07
CA HIS A 178 9.87 -20.60 10.89
C HIS A 178 10.62 -20.72 9.57
N CYS A 179 11.96 -20.69 9.59
CA CYS A 179 12.77 -20.85 8.38
C CYS A 179 13.97 -21.77 8.60
N ARG A 180 14.39 -22.44 7.54
CA ARG A 180 15.64 -23.23 7.51
C ARG A 180 16.85 -22.31 7.39
N ARG A 181 16.68 -21.19 6.70
CA ARG A 181 17.73 -20.25 6.31
C ARG A 181 17.16 -18.84 6.31
N LEU A 182 17.98 -17.88 6.74
CA LEU A 182 17.74 -16.45 6.58
C LEU A 182 18.74 -15.86 5.59
N VAL A 183 18.22 -15.06 4.66
CA VAL A 183 18.98 -14.32 3.65
C VAL A 183 18.80 -12.83 3.91
N ASP A 184 19.91 -12.10 3.99
CA ASP A 184 19.88 -10.64 4.07
C ASP A 184 19.86 -10.04 2.66
N LEU A 185 18.73 -9.43 2.31
CA LEU A 185 18.48 -8.72 1.06
C LEU A 185 18.19 -7.24 1.33
N THR A 186 18.78 -6.61 2.35
CA THR A 186 18.61 -5.16 2.54
C THR A 186 19.40 -4.33 1.53
N ASP A 187 20.51 -4.87 1.03
CA ASP A 187 21.45 -4.22 0.10
C ASP A 187 21.47 -4.87 -1.29
N TRP A 188 20.34 -5.42 -1.72
CA TRP A 188 20.17 -6.17 -2.96
C TRP A 188 20.38 -5.35 -4.24
#